data_AF-A0A1G5LG31-F1
#
_entry.id   AF-A0A1G5LG31-F1
#
_cell.length_a   1.000
_cell.length_b   1.000
_cell.length_c   1.000
_cell.angle_alpha   90.00
_cell.angle_beta   90.00
_cell.angle_gamma   90.00
#
_symmetry.space_group_name_H-M   'P 1'
#
loop_
_entity.id
_entity.type
_entity.pdbx_description
1 polymer ?
#
loop_
_entity_poly.entity_id
_entity_poly.type
_entity_poly.pdbx_seq_one_letter_code
_entity_poly.pdbx_strand_id
1 'polypeptide(L)'
;MSKRGTSIGRRALYSIALSCVRKKSNGQPVNPFLLEYYQTNLAGKKKKVALVAIMHKLLKYIFSILKNEKSYEVRNPKLHAKMYLENHSRLAA
;
A
#
# COMPACT_ATOMS: atom_id res chain seq x y z
N MET A 1 -10.75 3.43 -8.44
CA MET A 1 -10.89 4.17 -7.17
C MET A 1 -12.23 4.90 -7.19
N SER A 2 -12.95 4.95 -6.07
CA SER A 2 -14.22 5.70 -5.98
C SER A 2 -14.00 7.17 -6.38
N LYS A 3 -14.96 7.77 -7.08
CA LYS A 3 -14.95 9.21 -7.44
C LYS A 3 -15.44 10.11 -6.31
N ARG A 4 -15.79 9.53 -5.16
CA ARG A 4 -16.17 10.26 -3.95
C ARG A 4 -14.94 10.97 -3.33
N GLY A 5 -15.18 12.11 -2.68
CA GLY A 5 -14.14 12.94 -2.07
C GLY A 5 -13.49 13.98 -3.01
N THR A 6 -12.50 14.71 -2.49
CA THR A 6 -11.87 15.85 -3.18
C THR A 6 -10.98 15.42 -4.34
N SER A 7 -10.96 16.21 -5.42
CA SER A 7 -10.06 16.00 -6.57
C SER A 7 -8.59 16.13 -6.17
N ILE A 8 -8.29 17.06 -5.25
CA ILE A 8 -6.95 17.32 -4.71
C ILE A 8 -6.42 16.09 -3.98
N GLY A 9 -7.21 15.47 -3.10
CA GLY A 9 -6.80 14.28 -2.36
C GLY A 9 -6.43 13.11 -3.29
N ARG A 10 -7.21 12.91 -4.36
CA ARG A 10 -6.89 11.91 -5.39
C ARG A 10 -5.56 12.20 -6.08
N ARG A 11 -5.27 13.47 -6.38
CA ARG A 11 -4.00 13.87 -7.00
C ARG A 11 -2.83 13.66 -6.05
N ALA A 12 -2.96 14.04 -4.78
CA ALA A 12 -1.94 13.82 -3.76
C ALA A 12 -1.62 12.32 -3.60
N LEU A 13 -2.64 11.47 -3.48
CA LEU A 13 -2.46 10.02 -3.39
C LEU A 13 -1.78 9.43 -4.62
N TYR A 14 -2.05 9.97 -5.80
CA TYR A 14 -1.41 9.52 -7.04
C TYR A 14 0.08 9.85 -7.04
N SER A 15 0.45 11.06 -6.61
CA SER A 15 1.85 11.47 -6.43
C SER A 15 2.56 10.60 -5.39
N ILE A 16 1.91 10.27 -4.27
CA ILE A 16 2.47 9.38 -3.25
C ILE A 16 2.69 7.98 -3.84
N ALA A 17 1.71 7.44 -4.58
CA ALA A 17 1.84 6.12 -5.22
C ALA A 17 3.04 6.05 -6.18
N LEU A 18 3.25 7.09 -6.98
CA LEU A 18 4.43 7.21 -7.84
C LEU A 18 5.72 7.19 -7.03
N SER A 19 5.80 7.98 -5.96
CA SER A 19 6.98 8.05 -5.08
C SER A 19 7.29 6.72 -4.40
N CYS A 20 6.26 5.96 -3.97
CA CYS A 20 6.45 4.67 -3.31
C CYS A 20 6.99 3.57 -4.24
N VAL A 21 6.63 3.59 -5.52
CA VAL A 21 7.07 2.59 -6.52
C VAL A 21 8.41 2.99 -7.14
N ARG A 22 8.83 4.24 -6.98
CA ARG A 22 10.11 4.72 -7.52
C ARG A 22 11.30 4.00 -6.87
N LYS A 23 12.38 3.87 -7.64
CA LYS A 23 13.72 3.55 -7.13
C LYS A 23 14.48 4.85 -6.84
N LYS A 24 15.28 4.88 -5.78
CA LYS A 24 16.21 5.98 -5.51
C LYS A 24 17.32 6.00 -6.58
N SER A 25 18.09 7.09 -6.63
CA SER A 25 19.25 7.20 -7.53
C SER A 25 20.22 6.02 -7.32
N ASN A 26 20.36 5.57 -6.07
CA ASN A 26 21.22 4.47 -5.65
C ASN A 26 20.65 3.07 -6.02
N GLY A 27 19.63 3.00 -6.87
CA GLY A 27 18.97 1.75 -7.30
C GLY A 27 18.05 1.10 -6.26
N GLN A 28 18.13 1.50 -4.99
CA GLN A 28 17.32 0.94 -3.91
C GLN A 28 15.84 1.33 -4.04
N PRO A 29 14.90 0.39 -3.85
CA PRO A 29 13.47 0.69 -3.86
C PRO A 29 13.09 1.56 -2.65
N VAL A 30 12.21 2.54 -2.86
CA VAL A 30 11.67 3.34 -1.74
C VAL A 30 10.84 2.47 -0.80
N ASN A 31 9.98 1.62 -1.36
CA ASN A 31 9.31 0.56 -0.63
C ASN A 31 9.47 -0.76 -1.39
N PRO A 32 10.27 -1.72 -0.86
CA PRO A 32 10.56 -2.96 -1.56
C PRO A 32 9.28 -3.78 -1.82
N PHE A 33 8.38 -3.88 -0.85
CA PHE A 33 7.17 -4.69 -0.96
C PHE A 33 6.13 -4.09 -1.92
N LEU A 34 6.01 -2.76 -1.97
CA LEU A 34 5.11 -2.12 -2.93
C LEU A 34 5.66 -2.18 -4.36
N LEU A 35 6.97 -2.06 -4.53
CA LEU A 35 7.60 -2.24 -5.84
C LEU A 35 7.45 -3.68 -6.32
N GLU A 36 7.72 -4.67 -5.46
CA GLU A 36 7.51 -6.08 -5.78
C GLU A 36 6.06 -6.34 -6.17
N TYR A 37 5.09 -5.84 -5.41
CA TYR A 37 3.67 -5.94 -5.74
C TYR A 37 3.33 -5.31 -7.09
N TYR A 38 3.92 -4.15 -7.42
CA TYR A 38 3.75 -3.52 -8.72
C TYR A 38 4.28 -4.36 -9.88
N GLN A 39 5.45 -4.96 -9.69
CA GLN A 39 6.14 -5.71 -10.75
C GLN A 39 5.56 -7.10 -10.96
N THR A 40 5.14 -7.77 -9.89
CA THR A 40 4.70 -9.18 -9.94
C THR A 40 3.18 -9.29 -10.09
N ASN A 41 2.43 -8.74 -9.14
CA ASN A 41 0.98 -8.94 -9.04
C ASN A 41 0.20 -8.08 -10.04
N LEU A 42 0.83 -7.03 -10.56
CA LEU A 42 0.24 -6.12 -11.54
C LEU A 42 0.91 -6.23 -12.92
N ALA A 43 1.78 -7.23 -13.13
CA ALA A 43 2.29 -7.59 -14.44
C ALA A 43 1.11 -7.87 -15.39
N GLY A 44 1.08 -7.20 -16.53
CA GLY A 44 0.01 -7.33 -17.54
C GLY A 44 -1.11 -6.29 -17.44
N LYS A 45 -1.22 -5.51 -16.35
CA LYS A 45 -2.18 -4.40 -16.29
C LYS A 45 -1.62 -3.14 -16.94
N LYS A 46 -2.50 -2.32 -17.52
CA LYS A 46 -2.13 -0.98 -18.02
C LYS A 46 -1.49 -0.16 -16.88
N LYS A 47 -0.40 0.57 -17.16
CA LYS A 47 0.41 1.31 -16.16
C LYS A 47 -0.46 2.17 -15.21
N LYS A 48 -1.42 2.92 -15.75
CA LYS A 48 -2.34 3.76 -14.95
C LYS A 48 -3.24 2.94 -14.02
N VAL A 49 -3.71 1.77 -14.47
CA VAL A 49 -4.57 0.87 -13.67
C VAL A 49 -3.75 0.26 -12.53
N ALA A 50 -2.50 -0.13 -12.79
CA ALA A 50 -1.59 -0.63 -11.78
C ALA A 50 -1.31 0.42 -10.69
N LEU A 51 -1.05 1.67 -11.06
CA LEU A 51 -0.90 2.77 -10.10
C LEU A 51 -2.17 3.01 -9.26
N VAL A 52 -3.36 2.94 -9.87
CA VAL A 52 -4.63 3.06 -9.15
C VAL A 52 -4.82 1.93 -8.13
N ALA A 53 -4.36 0.71 -8.44
CA ALA A 53 -4.38 -0.40 -7.47
C ALA A 53 -3.48 -0.12 -6.27
N ILE A 54 -2.32 0.50 -6.49
CA ILE A 54 -1.40 0.91 -5.41
C ILE A 54 -1.98 2.04 -4.58
N MET A 55 -2.60 3.04 -5.20
CA MET A 55 -3.33 4.09 -4.47
C MET A 55 -4.39 3.48 -3.54
N HIS A 56 -5.13 2.49 -4.03
CA HIS A 56 -6.14 1.80 -3.21
C HIS A 56 -5.49 1.07 -2.02
N LYS A 57 -4.33 0.42 -2.23
CA LYS A 57 -3.59 -0.24 -1.15
C LYS A 57 -3.06 0.76 -0.11
N LEU A 58 -2.52 1.90 -0.55
CA LEU A 58 -2.05 2.98 0.34
C LEU A 58 -3.18 3.59 1.17
N LEU A 59 -4.35 3.79 0.57
CA LEU A 59 -5.54 4.24 1.31
C LEU A 59 -5.91 3.30 2.45
N LYS A 60 -5.83 1.97 2.23
CA LYS A 60 -6.06 0.98 3.29
C LYS A 60 -5.01 1.07 4.39
N TYR A 61 -3.76 1.37 4.06
CA TYR A 61 -2.72 1.59 5.06
C TYR A 61 -2.99 2.83 5.91
N ILE A 62 -3.32 3.96 5.28
CA ILE A 62 -3.69 5.21 5.99
C ILE A 62 -4.88 4.94 6.92
N PHE A 63 -5.92 4.27 6.43
CA PHE A 63 -7.07 3.93 7.24
C PHE A 63 -6.69 3.00 8.42
N SER A 64 -5.78 2.04 8.22
CA SER A 64 -5.33 1.14 9.27
C SER A 64 -4.48 1.85 10.34
N ILE A 65 -3.66 2.82 9.94
CA ILE A 65 -2.88 3.68 10.86
C ILE A 65 -3.84 4.48 11.73
N LEU A 66 -4.81 5.17 11.11
CA LEU A 66 -5.79 5.99 11.82
C LEU A 66 -6.68 5.15 12.74
N LYS A 67 -7.14 3.98 12.26
CA LYS A 67 -8.00 3.09 13.04
C LYS A 67 -7.31 2.53 14.28
N ASN A 68 -6.03 2.19 14.17
CA ASN A 68 -5.29 1.53 15.26
C ASN A 68 -4.42 2.50 16.07
N GLU A 69 -4.41 3.80 15.69
CA GLU A 69 -3.58 4.86 16.30
C GLU A 69 -2.10 4.49 16.42
N LYS A 70 -1.57 3.74 15.44
CA LYS A 70 -0.19 3.25 15.42
C LYS A 70 0.59 3.86 14.26
N SER A 71 1.83 4.20 14.52
CA SER A 71 2.79 4.67 13.52
C SER A 71 2.93 3.69 12.35
N TYR A 72 3.15 4.22 11.15
CA TYR A 72 3.35 3.41 9.96
C TYR A 72 4.68 2.66 10.02
N GLU A 73 4.63 1.36 9.73
CA GLU A 73 5.81 0.51 9.63
C GLU A 73 5.77 -0.26 8.32
N VAL A 74 6.93 -0.33 7.65
CA VAL A 74 7.10 -1.16 6.46
C VAL A 74 7.23 -2.62 6.90
N ARG A 75 6.17 -3.41 6.71
CA ARG A 75 6.13 -4.81 7.12
C ARG A 75 6.10 -5.76 5.93
N ASN A 76 6.70 -6.93 6.12
CA ASN A 76 6.62 -8.02 5.15
C ASN A 76 5.16 -8.55 5.07
N PRO A 77 4.56 -8.67 3.87
CA PRO A 77 3.19 -9.16 3.70
C PRO A 77 2.93 -10.53 4.33
N LYS A 78 3.88 -11.46 4.23
CA LYS A 78 3.75 -12.82 4.78
C LYS A 78 3.72 -12.81 6.31
N LEU A 79 4.59 -12.00 6.91
CA LEU A 79 4.64 -11.82 8.35
C LEU A 79 3.35 -11.15 8.86
N HIS A 80 2.87 -10.13 8.16
CA HIS A 80 1.64 -9.44 8.52
C HIS A 80 0.41 -10.36 8.49
N ALA A 81 0.34 -11.27 7.51
CA ALA A 81 -0.74 -12.25 7.43
C ALA A 81 -0.75 -13.21 8.63
N LYS A 82 0.43 -13.68 9.08
CA LYS A 82 0.56 -14.52 10.28
C LYS A 82 0.08 -13.78 11.53
N MET A 83 0.58 -12.56 11.75
CA MET A 83 0.16 -11.71 12.86
C MET A 83 -1.35 -11.46 12.87
N TYR A 84 -1.97 -11.29 11.71
CA TYR A 84 -3.41 -11.10 11.62
C TYR A 84 -4.19 -12.32 12.12
N LEU A 85 -3.78 -13.53 11.69
CA LEU A 85 -4.41 -14.78 12.13
C LEU A 85 -4.24 -15.01 13.63
N GLU A 86 -3.05 -14.78 14.17
CA GLU A 86 -2.74 -14.90 15.60
C GLU A 86 -3.55 -13.93 16.47
N ASN A 87 -3.71 -12.68 16.02
CA ASN A 87 -4.54 -11.72 16.75
C ASN A 87 -6.02 -12.10 16.72
N HIS A 88 -6.50 -12.68 15.62
CA HIS A 88 -7.90 -13.06 15.50
C HIS A 88 -8.22 -14.31 16.32
N SER A 89 -7.33 -15.31 16.37
CA SER A 89 -7.50 -16.48 17.23
C SER A 89 -7.48 -16.10 18.71
N ARG A 90 -6.63 -15.14 19.11
CA ARG A 90 -6.60 -14.62 20.48
C ARG A 90 -7.87 -13.86 20.90
N LEU A 91 -8.57 -13.22 19.96
CA LEU A 91 -9.83 -12.54 20.25
C LEU A 91 -11.04 -13.49 20.31
N ALA A 92 -10.90 -14.69 19.75
CA ALA A 92 -11.93 -15.73 19.72
C ALA A 92 -11.83 -16.74 20.87
N ALA A 93 -10.71 -16.72 21.61
CA ALA A 93 -10.46 -17.51 22.81
C ALA A 93 -10.72 -16.67 24.06
#